data_AF-A0A2Z6S2U6-F1
#
_entry.id   AF-A0A2Z6S2U6-F1
#
_cell.length_a   1.000
_cell.length_b   1.000
_cell.length_c   1.000
_cell.angle_alpha   90.00
_cell.angle_beta   90.00
_cell.angle_gamma   90.00
#
_symmetry.space_group_name_H-M   'P 1'
#
loop_
_entity.id
_entity.type
_entity.pdbx_description
1 polymer ?
#
loop_
_entity_poly.entity_id
_entity_poly.type
_entity_poly.pdbx_seq_one_letter_code
_entity_poly.pdbx_strand_id
1 'polypeptide(L)'
;MSRCPDAVACEAVMADVVEEVNDISSFTTSYIATLNSSATYGATCKHGDIECIGNIQELCFQEVNSNQLTFFNYLLCIHRSYDRIGSHKWAKQCSEEVGQDYDPVDKCVNSDTGLNLFIKSVQKSKAYQAKTSCTIFINGHKRCIRDGGEWYDCPEGYSVKDFVKSIENAYKQNGINYY
;
A
#
# COMPACT_ATOMS: atom_id res chain seq x y z
N MET A 1 -4.83 3.27 -3.71
CA MET A 1 -5.83 2.67 -4.64
C MET A 1 -5.04 1.74 -5.54
N SER A 2 -5.27 0.43 -5.49
CA SER A 2 -4.45 -0.57 -6.21
C SER A 2 -4.41 -0.33 -7.72
N ARG A 3 -5.51 0.18 -8.29
CA ARG A 3 -5.61 0.57 -9.70
C ARG A 3 -5.39 2.05 -9.94
N CYS A 4 -4.58 2.76 -9.16
CA CYS A 4 -4.20 4.13 -9.52
C CYS A 4 -2.81 4.15 -10.16
N PRO A 5 -2.65 4.67 -11.39
CA PRO A 5 -1.33 4.75 -12.04
C PRO A 5 -0.28 5.49 -11.20
N ASP A 6 -0.69 6.55 -10.50
CA ASP A 6 0.19 7.30 -9.60
C ASP A 6 0.55 6.50 -8.33
N ALA A 7 -0.33 5.60 -7.85
CA ALA A 7 0.00 4.67 -6.79
C ALA A 7 1.03 3.64 -7.23
N VAL A 8 0.84 3.04 -8.41
CA VAL A 8 1.81 2.09 -9.00
C VAL A 8 3.20 2.71 -9.10
N ALA A 9 3.29 3.93 -9.62
CA ALA A 9 4.55 4.66 -9.73
C ALA A 9 5.15 5.03 -8.36
N CYS A 10 4.30 5.43 -7.40
CA CYS A 10 4.72 5.74 -6.04
C CYS A 10 5.28 4.51 -5.32
N GLU A 11 4.59 3.38 -5.42
CA GLU A 11 4.94 2.12 -4.75
C GLU A 11 6.22 1.52 -5.33
N ALA A 12 6.52 1.75 -6.61
CA ALA A 12 7.82 1.41 -7.19
C ALA A 12 8.97 2.19 -6.52
N VAL A 13 8.81 3.50 -6.31
CA VAL A 13 9.82 4.30 -5.57
C VAL A 13 9.92 3.84 -4.11
N MET A 14 8.79 3.51 -3.47
CA MET A 14 8.80 3.02 -2.09
C MET A 14 9.45 1.65 -1.95
N ALA A 15 9.39 0.79 -2.96
CA ALA A 15 10.11 -0.48 -2.94
C ALA A 15 11.63 -0.27 -2.80
N ASP A 16 12.21 0.63 -3.59
CA ASP A 16 13.64 1.00 -3.49
C ASP A 16 13.96 1.63 -2.13
N VAL A 17 13.04 2.43 -1.56
CA VAL A 17 13.22 3.02 -0.23
C VAL A 17 13.24 1.94 0.84
N VAL A 18 12.32 0.97 0.79
CA VAL A 18 12.23 -0.13 1.77
C VAL A 18 13.52 -0.93 1.82
N GLU A 19 14.18 -1.18 0.68
CA GLU A 19 15.49 -1.87 0.64
C GLU A 19 16.55 -1.19 1.52
N GLU A 20 16.55 0.14 1.58
CA GLU A 20 17.55 0.93 2.31
C GLU A 20 17.22 1.10 3.80
N VAL A 21 15.94 1.03 4.18
CA VAL A 21 15.50 1.36 5.56
C VAL A 21 14.68 0.27 6.26
N ASN A 22 14.63 -0.95 5.71
CA ASN A 22 13.83 -2.06 6.23
C ASN A 22 14.05 -2.30 7.74
N ASP A 23 15.28 -2.17 8.23
CA ASP A 23 15.65 -2.48 9.61
C ASP A 23 15.22 -1.41 10.64
N ILE A 24 14.87 -0.21 10.18
CA ILE A 24 14.55 0.94 11.04
C ILE A 24 13.13 1.47 10.83
N SER A 25 12.31 0.79 10.03
CA SER A 25 11.00 1.29 9.63
C SER A 25 9.96 0.19 9.41
N SER A 26 8.69 0.59 9.47
CA SER A 26 7.55 -0.25 9.12
C SER A 26 6.65 0.47 8.12
N PHE A 27 6.44 -0.16 6.97
CA PHE A 27 5.63 0.29 5.85
C PHE A 27 4.30 -0.45 5.83
N THR A 28 3.22 0.30 5.66
CA THR A 28 1.86 -0.23 5.47
C THR A 28 1.20 0.48 4.32
N THR A 29 0.36 -0.20 3.55
CA THR A 29 -0.49 0.45 2.55
C THR A 29 -1.90 0.68 3.11
N SER A 30 -2.51 1.78 2.69
CA SER A 30 -3.92 2.06 2.94
C SER A 30 -4.61 2.49 1.66
N TYR A 31 -5.85 2.06 1.47
CA TYR A 31 -6.59 2.27 0.22
C TYR A 31 -7.70 3.30 0.39
N ILE A 32 -7.87 4.13 -0.61
CA ILE A 32 -8.93 5.15 -0.67
C ILE A 32 -10.14 4.51 -1.36
N ALA A 33 -11.29 4.56 -0.71
CA ALA A 33 -12.59 4.22 -1.26
C ALA A 33 -13.68 5.00 -0.49
N THR A 34 -14.92 4.95 -0.96
CA THR A 34 -16.07 5.55 -0.27
C THR A 34 -16.86 4.46 0.45
N LEU A 35 -16.98 4.53 1.78
CA LEU A 35 -17.80 3.58 2.54
C LEU A 35 -19.24 3.57 2.02
N ASN A 36 -19.77 2.38 1.75
CA ASN A 36 -21.10 2.16 1.17
C ASN A 36 -21.59 0.77 1.58
N SER A 37 -22.50 0.72 2.55
CA SER A 37 -23.03 -0.53 3.10
C SER A 37 -23.84 -1.36 2.10
N SER A 38 -24.26 -0.78 0.97
CA SER A 38 -24.97 -1.48 -0.10
C SER A 38 -24.04 -2.00 -1.20
N ALA A 39 -22.75 -1.68 -1.16
CA ALA A 39 -21.76 -2.17 -2.13
C ALA A 39 -21.23 -3.56 -1.75
N THR A 40 -20.80 -4.32 -2.74
CA THR A 40 -20.29 -5.70 -2.62
C THR A 40 -19.27 -5.88 -1.49
N TYR A 41 -18.37 -4.91 -1.32
CA TYR A 41 -17.29 -4.96 -0.33
C TYR A 41 -17.45 -3.92 0.79
N GLY A 42 -18.68 -3.45 1.04
CA GLY A 42 -18.96 -2.40 2.04
C GLY A 42 -18.36 -1.02 1.72
N ALA A 43 -17.77 -0.87 0.54
CA ALA A 43 -17.26 0.39 0.00
C ALA A 43 -17.28 0.38 -1.54
N THR A 44 -17.32 1.58 -2.12
CA THR A 44 -17.24 1.82 -3.56
C THR A 44 -15.85 2.35 -3.91
N CYS A 45 -15.16 1.61 -4.78
CA CYS A 45 -13.84 1.94 -5.31
C CYS A 45 -13.95 2.78 -6.59
N LYS A 46 -12.93 3.58 -6.90
CA LYS A 46 -12.93 4.50 -8.06
C LYS A 46 -12.97 3.73 -9.38
N HIS A 47 -12.23 2.62 -9.44
CA HIS A 47 -12.15 1.78 -10.64
C HIS A 47 -13.02 0.52 -10.54
N GLY A 48 -14.14 0.63 -9.80
CA GLY A 48 -15.13 -0.44 -9.64
C GLY A 48 -14.70 -1.58 -8.71
N ASP A 49 -15.56 -2.58 -8.60
CA ASP A 49 -15.42 -3.72 -7.67
C ASP A 49 -14.10 -4.49 -7.86
N ILE A 50 -13.57 -4.50 -9.07
CA ILE A 50 -12.31 -5.16 -9.38
C ILE A 50 -11.10 -4.44 -8.74
N GLU A 51 -11.18 -3.12 -8.48
CA GLU A 51 -10.18 -2.42 -7.64
C GLU A 51 -10.37 -2.76 -6.15
N CYS A 52 -11.62 -2.87 -5.68
CA CYS A 52 -11.88 -3.21 -4.28
C CYS A 52 -11.30 -4.58 -3.92
N ILE A 53 -11.51 -5.60 -4.76
CA ILE A 53 -10.91 -6.91 -4.52
C ILE A 53 -9.38 -6.89 -4.66
N GLY A 54 -8.81 -6.05 -5.54
CA GLY A 54 -7.36 -5.83 -5.62
C GLY A 54 -6.79 -5.22 -4.33
N ASN A 55 -7.46 -4.21 -3.77
CA ASN A 55 -7.10 -3.64 -2.48
C ASN A 55 -7.14 -4.71 -1.37
N ILE A 56 -8.18 -5.56 -1.36
CA ILE A 56 -8.30 -6.66 -0.38
C ILE A 56 -7.17 -7.67 -0.57
N GLN A 57 -6.82 -8.05 -1.79
CA GLN A 57 -5.72 -8.98 -2.08
C GLN A 57 -4.38 -8.46 -1.57
N GLU A 58 -4.06 -7.20 -1.83
CA GLU A 58 -2.81 -6.59 -1.36
C GLU A 58 -2.76 -6.47 0.17
N LEU A 59 -3.87 -6.06 0.81
CA LEU A 59 -3.98 -6.03 2.28
C LEU A 59 -3.85 -7.43 2.89
N CYS A 60 -4.51 -8.43 2.32
CA CYS A 60 -4.42 -9.80 2.79
C CYS A 60 -3.03 -10.40 2.60
N PHE A 61 -2.35 -10.07 1.50
CA PHE A 61 -0.95 -10.47 1.32
C PHE A 61 -0.08 -9.89 2.44
N GLN A 62 -0.23 -8.60 2.74
CA GLN A 62 0.51 -7.96 3.84
C GLN A 62 0.15 -8.52 5.21
N GLU A 63 -1.12 -8.86 5.46
CA GLU A 63 -1.55 -9.43 6.74
C GLU A 63 -0.92 -10.80 7.00
N VAL A 64 -0.86 -11.67 5.99
CA VAL A 64 -0.35 -13.04 6.16
C VAL A 64 1.18 -13.12 6.00
N ASN A 65 1.83 -12.08 5.47
CA ASN A 65 3.28 -12.00 5.27
C ASN A 65 3.88 -10.77 5.97
N SER A 66 4.62 -11.00 7.06
CA SER A 66 5.25 -9.92 7.84
C SER A 66 6.53 -9.35 7.20
N ASN A 67 7.07 -9.98 6.15
CA ASN A 67 8.29 -9.53 5.49
C ASN A 67 7.97 -8.40 4.47
N GLN A 68 8.44 -7.19 4.78
CA GLN A 68 8.15 -5.98 4.00
C GLN A 68 8.74 -6.03 2.59
N LEU A 69 9.98 -6.51 2.44
CA LEU A 69 10.60 -6.68 1.14
C LEU A 69 9.80 -7.63 0.24
N THR A 70 9.30 -8.73 0.81
CA THR A 70 8.44 -9.69 0.11
C THR A 70 7.12 -9.04 -0.30
N PHE A 71 6.51 -8.24 0.58
CA PHE A 71 5.30 -7.49 0.27
C PHE A 71 5.50 -6.48 -0.87
N PHE A 72 6.57 -5.69 -0.85
CA PHE A 72 6.84 -4.75 -1.94
C PHE A 72 7.19 -5.46 -3.25
N ASN A 73 7.92 -6.59 -3.20
CA ASN A 73 8.14 -7.42 -4.39
C ASN A 73 6.82 -7.97 -4.95
N TYR A 74 5.85 -8.31 -4.10
CA TYR A 74 4.51 -8.72 -4.53
C TYR A 74 3.79 -7.56 -5.23
N LEU A 75 3.79 -6.36 -4.65
CA LEU A 75 3.21 -5.16 -5.28
C LEU A 75 3.86 -4.89 -6.65
N LEU A 76 5.20 -4.91 -6.73
CA LEU A 76 5.94 -4.74 -7.97
C LEU A 76 5.52 -5.76 -9.03
N CYS A 77 5.30 -7.03 -8.67
CA CYS A 77 4.77 -8.03 -9.60
C CYS A 77 3.35 -7.69 -10.06
N ILE A 78 2.43 -7.41 -9.13
CA ILE A 78 1.03 -7.11 -9.43
C ILE A 78 0.91 -5.97 -10.44
N HIS A 79 1.73 -4.94 -10.27
CA HIS A 79 1.73 -3.74 -11.10
C HIS A 79 2.24 -3.93 -12.53
N ARG A 80 2.95 -5.03 -12.84
CA ARG A 80 3.39 -5.31 -14.22
C ARG A 80 2.22 -5.49 -15.18
N SER A 81 1.04 -5.84 -14.67
CA SER A 81 -0.20 -5.95 -15.45
C SER A 81 -1.34 -5.25 -14.72
N TYR A 82 -1.37 -3.93 -14.87
CA TYR A 82 -2.36 -3.04 -14.25
C TYR A 82 -3.83 -3.46 -14.51
N ASP A 83 -4.12 -3.94 -15.72
CA ASP A 83 -5.44 -4.45 -16.12
C ASP A 83 -5.87 -5.68 -15.32
N ARG A 84 -4.91 -6.49 -14.84
CA ARG A 84 -5.14 -7.74 -14.12
C ARG A 84 -5.19 -7.60 -12.59
N ILE A 85 -4.96 -6.41 -12.04
CA ILE A 85 -5.10 -6.15 -10.60
C ILE A 85 -6.49 -6.60 -10.11
N GLY A 86 -6.59 -7.29 -8.97
CA GLY A 86 -7.86 -7.88 -8.52
C GLY A 86 -8.17 -9.26 -9.10
N SER A 87 -7.47 -9.72 -10.14
CA SER A 87 -7.63 -11.09 -10.67
C SER A 87 -7.01 -12.10 -9.70
N HIS A 88 -7.82 -13.07 -9.25
CA HIS A 88 -7.32 -14.19 -8.44
C HIS A 88 -6.12 -14.90 -9.08
N LYS A 89 -6.19 -15.21 -10.39
CA LYS A 89 -5.09 -15.88 -11.11
C LYS A 89 -3.80 -15.04 -11.09
N TRP A 90 -3.93 -13.72 -11.22
CA TRP A 90 -2.75 -12.84 -11.23
C TRP A 90 -2.16 -12.68 -9.83
N ALA A 91 -3.02 -12.47 -8.83
CA ALA A 91 -2.62 -12.43 -7.43
C ALA A 91 -1.89 -13.71 -7.00
N LYS A 92 -2.41 -14.87 -7.38
CA LYS A 92 -1.75 -16.16 -7.16
C LYS A 92 -0.36 -16.24 -7.82
N GLN A 93 -0.27 -15.91 -9.11
CA GLN A 93 1.01 -15.94 -9.83
C GLN A 93 2.06 -15.04 -9.18
N CYS A 94 1.69 -13.83 -8.75
CA CYS A 94 2.61 -12.92 -8.10
C CYS A 94 3.00 -13.36 -6.69
N SER A 95 2.09 -13.98 -5.94
CA SER A 95 2.42 -14.59 -4.64
C SER A 95 3.47 -15.69 -4.81
N GLU A 96 3.26 -16.59 -5.77
CA GLU A 96 4.19 -17.69 -6.06
C GLU A 96 5.54 -17.17 -6.56
N GLU A 97 5.56 -16.09 -7.36
CA GLU A 97 6.82 -15.47 -7.85
C GLU A 97 7.70 -14.97 -6.71
N VAL A 98 7.10 -14.43 -5.64
CA VAL A 98 7.84 -13.98 -4.45
C VAL A 98 8.02 -15.09 -3.40
N GLY A 99 7.78 -16.34 -3.79
CA GLY A 99 8.01 -17.52 -2.96
C GLY A 99 6.99 -17.72 -1.83
N GLN A 100 5.81 -17.11 -1.92
CA GLN A 100 4.73 -17.25 -0.93
C GLN A 100 3.59 -18.11 -1.45
N ASP A 101 3.13 -19.05 -0.61
CA ASP A 101 1.89 -19.79 -0.86
C ASP A 101 0.70 -18.81 -0.91
N TYR A 102 -0.12 -18.93 -1.94
CA TYR A 102 -1.28 -18.06 -2.12
C TYR A 102 -2.48 -18.51 -1.28
N ASP A 103 -2.55 -19.76 -0.85
CA ASP A 103 -3.73 -20.29 -0.15
C ASP A 103 -4.08 -19.51 1.14
N PRO A 104 -3.12 -19.07 1.98
CA PRO A 104 -3.41 -18.18 3.10
C PRO A 104 -3.97 -16.81 2.67
N VAL A 105 -3.46 -16.25 1.57
CA VAL A 105 -3.94 -14.97 1.01
C VAL A 105 -5.37 -15.14 0.51
N ASP A 106 -5.65 -16.19 -0.27
CA ASP A 106 -6.99 -16.46 -0.81
C ASP A 106 -8.02 -16.71 0.31
N LYS A 107 -7.65 -17.44 1.36
CA LYS A 107 -8.49 -17.61 2.55
C LYS A 107 -8.78 -16.27 3.23
N CYS A 108 -7.79 -15.39 3.37
CA CYS A 108 -8.00 -14.06 3.91
C CYS A 108 -8.96 -13.25 3.04
N VAL A 109 -8.75 -13.23 1.72
CA VAL A 109 -9.56 -12.49 0.74
C VAL A 109 -11.03 -12.90 0.79
N ASN A 110 -11.30 -14.20 0.94
CA ASN A 110 -12.65 -14.76 0.98
C ASN A 110 -13.23 -14.88 2.42
N SER A 111 -12.72 -14.08 3.37
CA SER A 111 -13.19 -14.10 4.77
C SER A 111 -13.57 -12.72 5.27
N ASP A 112 -14.26 -12.68 6.41
CA ASP A 112 -14.52 -11.44 7.15
C ASP A 112 -13.23 -10.70 7.52
N THR A 113 -12.10 -11.40 7.66
CA THR A 113 -10.80 -10.77 7.91
C THR A 113 -10.41 -9.84 6.76
N GLY A 114 -10.46 -10.32 5.51
CA GLY A 114 -10.14 -9.52 4.33
C GLY A 114 -11.07 -8.31 4.17
N LEU A 115 -12.37 -8.53 4.36
CA LEU A 115 -13.35 -7.43 4.31
C LEU A 115 -13.08 -6.39 5.41
N ASN A 116 -12.84 -6.83 6.65
CA ASN A 116 -12.56 -5.94 7.78
C ASN A 116 -11.24 -5.18 7.61
N LEU A 117 -10.20 -5.81 7.07
CA LEU A 117 -8.94 -5.14 6.70
C LEU A 117 -9.21 -4.01 5.72
N PHE A 118 -10.00 -4.27 4.67
CA PHE A 118 -10.34 -3.26 3.68
C PHE A 118 -11.15 -2.10 4.29
N ILE A 119 -12.18 -2.37 5.09
CA ILE A 119 -12.95 -1.31 5.75
C ILE A 119 -12.08 -0.47 6.69
N LYS A 120 -11.21 -1.10 7.49
CA LYS A 120 -10.25 -0.39 8.37
C LYS A 120 -9.27 0.44 7.54
N SER A 121 -8.80 -0.08 6.42
CA SER A 121 -7.91 0.61 5.49
C SER A 121 -8.56 1.89 4.94
N VAL A 122 -9.82 1.80 4.51
CA VAL A 122 -10.61 2.95 4.03
C VAL A 122 -10.82 3.98 5.14
N GLN A 123 -11.15 3.55 6.35
CA GLN A 123 -11.31 4.43 7.51
C GLN A 123 -9.99 5.14 7.86
N LYS A 124 -8.86 4.42 7.83
CA LYS A 124 -7.52 4.99 8.05
C LYS A 124 -7.21 6.05 6.99
N SER A 125 -7.37 5.76 5.71
CA SER A 125 -7.17 6.74 4.63
C SER A 125 -8.01 8.01 4.83
N LYS A 126 -9.27 7.86 5.25
CA LYS A 126 -10.16 8.99 5.57
C LYS A 126 -9.68 9.79 6.79
N ALA A 127 -9.24 9.12 7.85
CA ALA A 127 -8.73 9.77 9.07
C ALA A 127 -7.47 10.61 8.80
N TYR A 128 -6.59 10.12 7.92
CA TYR A 128 -5.42 10.86 7.43
C TYR A 128 -5.75 11.93 6.38
N GLN A 129 -7.03 12.09 6.00
CA GLN A 129 -7.49 12.99 4.96
C GLN A 129 -6.77 12.77 3.61
N ALA A 130 -6.36 11.52 3.33
CA ALA A 130 -5.73 11.14 2.08
C ALA A 130 -6.78 11.15 0.97
N LYS A 131 -6.76 12.19 0.12
CA LYS A 131 -7.69 12.36 -1.01
C LYS A 131 -7.09 11.92 -2.35
N THR A 132 -5.76 11.83 -2.40
CA THR A 132 -4.99 11.58 -3.62
C THR A 132 -4.18 10.31 -3.44
N SER A 133 -4.27 9.39 -4.41
CA SER A 133 -3.41 8.22 -4.48
C SER A 133 -2.34 8.54 -5.51
N CYS A 134 -1.06 8.65 -5.18
CA CYS A 134 -0.43 8.30 -3.90
C CYS A 134 -0.26 9.51 -2.96
N THR A 135 -0.48 9.32 -1.66
CA THR A 135 -0.04 10.25 -0.62
C THR A 135 0.79 9.47 0.39
N ILE A 136 2.02 9.92 0.62
CA ILE A 136 2.98 9.28 1.53
C ILE A 136 2.90 9.98 2.89
N PHE A 137 2.88 9.18 3.96
CA PHE A 137 2.98 9.65 5.33
C PHE A 137 4.18 8.99 6.01
N ILE A 138 4.94 9.77 6.77
CA ILE A 138 6.03 9.26 7.64
C ILE A 138 5.68 9.66 9.08
N ASN A 139 5.62 8.68 10.00
CA ASN A 139 5.17 8.87 11.39
C ASN A 139 3.87 9.68 11.49
N GLY A 140 2.92 9.41 10.59
CA GLY A 140 1.62 10.07 10.53
C GLY A 140 1.61 11.49 9.94
N HIS A 141 2.75 12.05 9.55
CA HIS A 141 2.85 13.35 8.91
C HIS A 141 2.90 13.19 7.39
N LYS A 142 2.09 13.97 6.67
CA LYS A 142 2.08 13.97 5.20
C LYS A 142 3.47 14.40 4.68
N ARG A 143 4.08 13.57 3.84
CA ARG A 143 5.46 13.74 3.36
C ARG A 143 5.56 14.16 1.90
N CYS A 144 4.70 13.62 1.03
CA CYS A 144 4.77 13.85 -0.42
C CYS A 144 3.50 13.33 -1.07
N ILE A 145 3.07 13.95 -2.17
CA ILE A 145 1.93 13.51 -2.98
C ILE A 145 2.42 13.26 -4.40
N ARG A 146 1.90 12.20 -5.03
CA ARG A 146 2.01 11.97 -6.47
C ARG A 146 0.62 11.95 -7.10
N ASP A 147 0.41 12.77 -8.12
CA ASP A 147 -0.86 12.86 -8.87
C ASP A 147 -0.59 13.36 -10.29
N GLY A 148 -1.27 12.79 -11.28
CA GLY A 148 -1.17 13.25 -12.66
C GLY A 148 0.25 13.13 -13.23
N GLY A 149 1.05 12.18 -12.74
CA GLY A 149 2.44 11.98 -13.15
C GLY A 149 3.47 12.86 -12.42
N GLU A 150 3.04 13.80 -11.58
CA GLU A 150 3.90 14.80 -10.93
C GLU A 150 3.99 14.58 -9.42
N TRP A 151 5.14 14.97 -8.83
CA TRP A 151 5.36 14.98 -7.38
C TRP A 151 5.20 16.41 -6.84
N TYR A 152 4.40 16.59 -5.79
CA TYR A 152 4.20 17.89 -5.14
C TYR A 152 3.94 17.75 -3.64
N ASP A 153 4.00 18.87 -2.92
CA ASP A 153 3.99 18.90 -1.45
C ASP A 153 5.09 18.02 -0.82
N CYS A 154 6.30 18.05 -1.41
CA CYS A 154 7.45 17.24 -1.00
C CYS A 154 8.58 18.14 -0.47
N PRO A 155 8.46 18.71 0.76
CA PRO A 155 9.36 19.75 1.29
C PRO A 155 10.82 19.33 1.42
N GLU A 156 11.12 18.03 1.40
CA GLU A 156 12.47 17.48 1.48
C GLU A 156 12.88 16.73 0.19
N GLY A 157 12.19 16.94 -0.94
CA GLY A 157 12.42 16.23 -2.19
C GLY A 157 11.61 14.92 -2.30
N TYR A 158 11.73 14.25 -3.45
CA TYR A 158 10.91 13.09 -3.83
C TYR A 158 11.74 11.93 -4.43
N SER A 159 13.07 12.02 -4.42
CA SER A 159 13.92 10.89 -4.82
C SER A 159 13.96 9.81 -3.72
N VAL A 160 14.41 8.60 -4.07
CA VAL A 160 14.64 7.53 -3.08
C VAL A 160 15.49 8.02 -1.91
N LYS A 161 16.61 8.71 -2.20
CA LYS A 161 17.51 9.27 -1.18
C LYS A 161 16.81 10.28 -0.26
N ASP A 162 15.88 11.06 -0.79
CA ASP A 162 15.14 12.06 -0.01
C ASP A 162 14.19 11.38 0.98
N PHE A 163 13.50 10.31 0.56
CA PHE A 163 12.63 9.54 1.45
C PHE A 163 13.43 8.77 2.51
N VAL A 164 14.54 8.12 2.12
CA VAL A 164 15.45 7.44 3.05
C VAL A 164 15.90 8.41 4.14
N LYS A 165 16.38 9.60 3.76
CA LYS A 165 16.79 10.64 4.71
C LYS A 165 15.66 11.06 5.65
N SER A 166 14.44 11.24 5.15
CA SER A 166 13.28 11.58 5.99
C SER A 166 12.98 10.48 7.02
N ILE A 167 13.10 9.21 6.64
CA ILE A 167 12.88 8.07 7.53
C ILE A 167 13.99 7.95 8.58
N GLU A 168 15.25 8.07 8.18
CA GLU A 168 16.39 8.08 9.12
C GLU A 168 16.28 9.21 10.15
N ASN A 169 15.85 10.41 9.72
CA ASN A 169 15.64 11.53 10.61
C ASN A 169 14.49 11.26 11.59
N ALA A 170 13.38 10.70 11.10
CA ALA A 170 12.24 10.32 11.94
C ALA A 170 12.61 9.22 12.95
N TYR A 171 13.43 8.26 12.56
CA TYR A 171 13.95 7.21 13.44
C TYR A 171 14.84 7.79 14.55
N LYS A 172 15.79 8.67 14.21
CA LYS A 172 16.68 9.34 15.18
C LYS A 172 15.90 10.18 16.19
N GLN A 173 14.90 10.94 15.74
CA GLN A 173 14.06 11.76 16.62
C GLN A 173 13.25 10.92 17.61
N ASN A 174 12.70 9.79 17.15
CA ASN A 174 12.01 8.86 18.04
C ASN A 174 12.96 8.23 19.06
N GLY A 175 14.17 7.84 18.65
CA GLY A 175 15.18 7.27 19.54
C GLY A 175 15.65 8.24 20.64
N ILE A 176 15.64 9.56 20.37
CA ILE A 176 15.96 10.60 21.37
C ILE A 176 14.85 10.74 22.43
N ASN A 177 13.59 10.47 22.08
CA ASN A 177 12.46 10.61 23.01
C ASN A 177 12.33 9.45 24.02
N TYR A 178 13.19 8.43 23.95
CA TYR A 178 13.24 7.31 24.89
C TYR A 178 14.42 7.39 25.88
N TYR A 179 15.17 8.49 25.89
CA TYR A 179 16.21 8.83 26.89
C TYR A 179 15.86 10.14 27.61
#